data_AF-A0A6L9ZKZ2-F1
#
_entry.id   AF-A0A6L9ZKZ2-F1
#
_cell.length_a   1.000
_cell.length_b   1.000
_cell.length_c   1.000
_cell.angle_alpha   90.00
_cell.angle_beta   90.00
_cell.angle_gamma   90.00
#
_symmetry.space_group_name_H-M   'P 1'
#
loop_
_entity.id
_entity.type
_entity.pdbx_description
1 polymer ?
#
loop_
_entity_poly.entity_id
_entity_poly.type
_entity_poly.pdbx_seq_one_letter_code
_entity_poly.pdbx_strand_id
1 'polypeptide(L)' 'MTPTMLRQVWSLIENSQATTLISLDDATLVQWLIKQLKTRNSLNGREADLINEYIQSRLSLIRDLAEERLGSEPSPSV' A
#
# COMPACT_ATOMS: atom_id res chain seq x y z
N MET A 1 -4.14 -10.08 -12.44
CA MET A 1 -4.76 -8.85 -11.89
C MET A 1 -5.35 -8.03 -13.03
N THR A 2 -6.46 -7.34 -12.79
CA THR A 2 -7.02 -6.36 -13.73
C THR A 2 -6.45 -4.96 -13.44
N PRO A 3 -6.41 -4.04 -14.42
CA PRO A 3 -5.93 -2.67 -14.21
C PRO A 3 -6.76 -1.90 -13.17
N THR A 4 -8.04 -2.22 -13.01
CA THR A 4 -8.90 -1.64 -11.97
C THR A 4 -8.40 -1.97 -10.56
N MET A 5 -8.02 -3.24 -10.32
CA MET A 5 -7.48 -3.66 -9.02
C MET A 5 -6.16 -2.99 -8.70
N LEU A 6 -5.29 -2.84 -9.69
CA LEU A 6 -4.03 -2.11 -9.54
C LEU A 6 -4.30 -0.67 -9.08
N ARG A 7 -5.22 0.03 -9.75
CA ARG A 7 -5.59 1.39 -9.38
C ARG A 7 -6.18 1.45 -7.98
N GLN A 8 -6.92 0.44 -7.53
CA GLN A 8 -7.46 0.40 -6.17
C GLN A 8 -6.37 0.19 -5.12
N VAL A 9 -5.37 -0.65 -5.39
CA VAL A 9 -4.20 -0.83 -4.53
C VAL A 9 -3.44 0.50 -4.41
N TRP A 10 -3.08 1.11 -5.54
CA TRP A 10 -2.36 2.38 -5.55
C TRP A 10 -3.16 3.51 -4.93
N SER A 11 -4.45 3.64 -5.25
CA SER A 11 -5.33 4.62 -4.64
C SER A 11 -5.43 4.43 -3.12
N LEU A 12 -5.48 3.19 -2.63
CA LEU A 12 -5.45 2.92 -1.20
C LEU A 12 -4.13 3.38 -0.57
N ILE A 13 -3.00 3.07 -1.19
CA ILE A 13 -1.67 3.49 -0.74
C ILE A 13 -1.56 5.02 -0.72
N GLU A 14 -2.00 5.69 -1.78
CA GLU A 14 -1.98 7.15 -1.90
C GLU A 14 -2.90 7.85 -0.88
N ASN A 15 -4.03 7.23 -0.54
CA ASN A 15 -4.94 7.71 0.51
C ASN A 15 -4.47 7.34 1.93
N SER A 16 -3.46 6.48 2.06
CA SER A 16 -2.88 6.09 3.34
C SER A 16 -1.78 7.07 3.74
N GLN A 17 -1.58 7.24 5.05
CA GLN A 17 -0.50 8.07 5.55
C GLN A 17 0.85 7.36 5.33
N ALA A 18 1.81 8.08 4.74
CA ALA A 18 3.14 7.57 4.48
C ALA A 18 3.86 7.10 5.76
N THR A 19 3.64 7.80 6.88
CA THR A 19 4.10 7.40 8.22
C THR A 19 3.64 5.99 8.58
N THR A 20 2.37 5.66 8.30
CA THR A 20 1.81 4.33 8.56
C THR A 20 2.42 3.28 7.62
N LEU A 21 2.61 3.61 6.34
CA LEU A 21 3.20 2.68 5.38
C LEU A 21 4.64 2.27 5.75
N ILE A 22 5.42 3.21 6.30
CA ILE A 22 6.81 2.98 6.70
C ILE A 22 6.93 2.39 8.11
N SER A 23 6.03 2.76 9.02
CA SER A 23 6.05 2.24 10.39
C SER A 23 5.69 0.75 10.48
N LEU A 24 5.04 0.21 9.44
CA LEU A 24 4.66 -1.20 9.39
C LEU A 24 5.76 -2.07 8.76
N ASP A 25 6.00 -3.23 9.38
CA ASP A 25 6.79 -4.30 8.78
C ASP A 25 6.14 -4.85 7.50
N ASP A 26 6.93 -5.49 6.64
CA ASP A 26 6.53 -5.96 5.31
C ASP A 26 5.28 -6.83 5.38
N ALA A 27 5.28 -7.82 6.28
CA ALA A 27 4.17 -8.73 6.47
C ALA A 27 2.91 -8.00 6.96
N THR A 28 3.08 -7.05 7.88
CA THR A 28 1.97 -6.28 8.46
C THR A 28 1.37 -5.31 7.45
N LEU A 29 2.22 -4.64 6.66
CA LEU A 29 1.81 -3.74 5.60
C LEU A 29 0.98 -4.46 4.53
N VAL A 30 1.45 -5.63 4.09
CA VAL A 30 0.74 -6.46 3.10
C VAL A 30 -0.62 -6.88 3.63
N GLN A 31 -0.67 -7.44 4.84
CA GLN A 31 -1.93 -7.85 5.46
C GLN A 31 -2.90 -6.68 5.64
N TRP A 32 -2.38 -5.51 6.05
CA TRP A 32 -3.17 -4.30 6.23
C TRP A 32 -3.79 -3.83 4.91
N LEU A 33 -3.00 -3.76 3.84
CA LEU A 33 -3.48 -3.37 2.51
C LEU A 33 -4.54 -4.34 1.99
N ILE A 34 -4.32 -5.65 2.10
CA ILE A 34 -5.29 -6.67 1.68
C ILE A 34 -6.58 -6.54 2.49
N LYS A 35 -6.49 -6.31 3.80
CA LYS A 35 -7.67 -6.13 4.66
C LYS A 35 -8.48 -4.93 4.23
N GLN A 36 -7.84 -3.79 3.99
CA GLN A 36 -8.51 -2.58 3.50
C GLN A 36 -9.16 -2.80 2.13
N LEU A 37 -8.48 -3.50 1.22
CA LEU A 37 -9.04 -3.84 -0.08
C LEU A 37 -10.20 -4.82 0.02
N LYS A 38 -10.17 -5.79 0.94
CA LYS A 38 -11.29 -6.70 1.23
C LYS A 38 -12.49 -5.98 1.85
N THR A 39 -12.26 -4.91 2.58
CA THR A 39 -13.34 -4.07 3.12
C THR A 39 -13.96 -3.19 2.03
N ARG A 40 -13.14 -2.63 1.12
CA ARG A 40 -13.60 -1.74 0.04
C ARG A 40 -14.18 -2.48 -1.16
N ASN A 41 -13.62 -3.63 -1.48
CA ASN A 41 -14.10 -4.54 -2.51
C ASN A 41 -14.39 -5.88 -1.87
N SER A 42 -15.47 -6.53 -2.26
CA SER A 42 -15.68 -7.95 -1.99
C SER A 42 -14.70 -8.81 -2.79
N LEU A 43 -13.42 -8.80 -2.38
CA LEU A 43 -12.37 -9.62 -2.99
C LEU A 43 -12.59 -11.09 -2.68
N ASN A 44 -12.60 -11.93 -3.71
CA ASN A 44 -12.58 -13.37 -3.56
C ASN A 44 -11.18 -13.86 -3.12
N GLY A 45 -11.11 -15.09 -2.61
CA GLY A 45 -9.85 -15.69 -2.14
C GLY A 45 -8.70 -15.59 -3.16
N ARG A 46 -8.96 -15.99 -4.40
CA ARG A 46 -7.98 -15.91 -5.50
C ARG A 46 -7.50 -14.48 -5.79
N GLU A 47 -8.39 -13.51 -5.67
CA GLU A 47 -8.07 -12.10 -5.92
C GLU A 47 -7.17 -11.56 -4.81
N ALA A 48 -7.46 -11.94 -3.56
CA ALA A 48 -6.62 -11.61 -2.42
C ALA A 48 -5.21 -12.22 -2.55
N ASP A 49 -5.09 -13.47 -2.99
CA ASP A 49 -3.79 -14.12 -3.21
C ASP A 49 -2.98 -13.41 -4.31
N LEU A 50 -3.63 -13.06 -5.44
CA LEU A 50 -2.98 -12.31 -6.51
C LEU A 50 -2.51 -10.92 -6.07
N ILE A 51 -3.32 -10.22 -5.27
CA ILE A 51 -2.96 -8.92 -4.71
C ILE A 51 -1.83 -9.07 -3.70
N ASN A 52 -1.84 -10.12 -2.88
CA ASN A 52 -0.80 -10.40 -1.91
C ASN A 52 0.57 -10.54 -2.59
N GLU A 53 0.67 -11.43 -3.57
CA GLU A 53 1.89 -11.66 -4.37
C GLU A 53 2.38 -10.36 -5.03
N TYR A 54 1.44 -9.58 -5.59
CA TYR A 54 1.75 -8.32 -6.24
C TYR A 54 2.29 -7.27 -5.27
N ILE A 55 1.63 -7.07 -4.12
CA ILE A 55 2.07 -6.11 -3.10
C ILE A 55 3.44 -6.52 -2.56
N GLN A 56 3.66 -7.80 -2.28
CA GLN A 56 4.97 -8.29 -1.82
C GLN A 56 6.07 -8.00 -2.84
N SER A 57 5.81 -8.26 -4.13
CA SER A 57 6.76 -7.98 -5.21
C SER A 57 7.03 -6.48 -5.42
N ARG A 58 6.14 -5.61 -4.94
CA ARG A 58 6.20 -4.15 -5.10
C ARG A 58 6.45 -3.45 -3.78
N LEU A 59 6.72 -4.18 -2.70
CA LEU A 59 6.74 -3.62 -1.35
C LEU A 59 7.87 -2.60 -1.18
N SER A 60 9.02 -2.87 -1.80
CA SER A 60 10.13 -1.92 -1.89
C SER A 60 9.71 -0.59 -2.52
N LEU A 61 8.96 -0.63 -3.63
CA LEU A 61 8.44 0.56 -4.30
C LEU A 61 7.42 1.32 -3.46
N ILE A 62 6.57 0.60 -2.70
CA ILE A 62 5.59 1.23 -1.80
C ILE A 62 6.31 1.96 -0.66
N ARG A 63 7.38 1.36 -0.12
CA ARG A 63 8.21 2.02 0.90
C ARG A 63 8.93 3.22 0.34
N ASP A 64 9.59 3.08 -0.80
CA ASP A 64 10.31 4.17 -1.47
C ASP A 64 9.38 5.37 -1.73
N LEU A 65 8.17 5.11 -2.25
CA LEU A 65 7.14 6.13 -2.44
C LEU A 65 6.71 6.78 -1.11
N ALA A 66 6.51 5.99 -0.06
CA ALA A 66 6.16 6.52 1.24
C ALA A 66 7.31 7.36 1.82
N GLU A 67 8.56 6.95 1.62
CA GLU A 67 9.75 7.63 2.15
C GLU A 67 9.96 8.94 1.43
N GLU A 68 9.78 8.96 0.11
CA GLU A 68 9.78 10.18 -0.70
C GLU A 68 8.71 11.16 -0.19
N ARG A 69 7.51 10.67 0.14
CA ARG A 69 6.42 11.50 0.66
C ARG A 69 6.69 12.06 2.05
N LEU A 70 7.34 11.30 2.93
CA LEU A 70 7.75 11.79 4.25
C LEU A 70 8.93 12.77 4.15
N GLY A 71 9.91 12.48 3.30
CA GLY A 71 11.04 13.36 3.04
C GLY A 71 10.64 14.65 2.32
N SER A 72 9.47 14.65 1.67
CA SER A 72 8.87 15.83 1.04
C SER A 72 8.04 16.69 2.00
N GLU A 73 7.87 16.31 3.28
CA GLU A 73 7.45 17.29 4.28
C GLU A 73 8.57 18.32 4.41
N PRO A 74 8.37 19.57 3.92
CA PRO A 74 9.39 20.58 4.04
C PRO A 74 9.67 20.74 5.52
N SER A 75 10.94 20.59 5.89
CA SER A 75 11.42 20.98 7.21
C SER A 75 10.76 22.31 7.58
N PRO A 76 10.07 22.42 8.74
CA PRO A 76 9.69 23.72 9.24
C PRO A 76 11.02 24.43 9.52
N SER A 77 11.43 25.26 8.58
CA SER A 77 12.56 26.16 8.76
C SER A 77 12.23 27.06 9.94
N VAL A 78 12.88 26.74 11.07
CA VAL A 78 13.31 27.60 12.19
C VAL A 78 12.26 28.52 12.81
#